data_AF-A0A165WAF5-F1
#
_entry.id   AF-A0A165WAF5-F1
#
_cell.length_a   1.000
_cell.length_b   1.000
_cell.length_c   1.000
_cell.angle_alpha   90.00
_cell.angle_beta   90.00
_cell.angle_gamma   90.00
#
_symmetry.space_group_name_H-M   'P 1'
#
loop_
_entity.id
_entity.type
_entity.pdbx_description
1 polymer ?
#
loop_
_entity_poly.entity_id
_entity_poly.type
_entity_poly.pdbx_seq_one_letter_code
_entity_poly.pdbx_strand_id
1 'polypeptide(L)'
;MSDTGREISNVDMANESKIPSAQSINLGNNQELDLSGLSEAQIAELKMQHASGRLSLMDKATEMKADVGALDATLASFTEQTAKATDTGSSATITHSQTSSIGRTEIVIGNTDKAASGKLSRSAKGEEDRTVLIVGIIAVAVIVVAFLAWG
;
A
#
# COMPACT_ATOMS: atom_id res chain seq x y z
N MET A 1 -50.79 -29.19 -55.82
CA MET A 1 -50.99 -28.57 -54.50
C MET A 1 -50.51 -29.58 -53.49
N SER A 2 -49.25 -29.46 -53.08
CA SER A 2 -48.58 -30.43 -52.21
C SER A 2 -48.16 -29.73 -50.93
N ASP A 3 -48.79 -30.18 -49.86
CA ASP A 3 -48.35 -30.10 -48.48
C ASP A 3 -47.02 -30.84 -48.33
N THR A 4 -46.00 -30.23 -47.70
CA THR A 4 -44.91 -30.88 -46.94
C THR A 4 -43.98 -29.80 -46.37
N GLY A 5 -43.92 -29.73 -45.05
CA GLY A 5 -42.65 -29.62 -44.30
C GLY A 5 -41.98 -28.25 -44.24
N ARG A 6 -42.47 -27.36 -43.38
CA ARG A 6 -41.59 -26.37 -42.72
C ARG A 6 -40.94 -27.06 -41.53
N GLU A 7 -39.72 -27.51 -41.74
CA GLU A 7 -38.80 -27.97 -40.69
C GLU A 7 -38.43 -26.76 -39.82
N ILE A 8 -39.21 -26.53 -38.76
CA ILE A 8 -38.82 -25.63 -37.69
C ILE A 8 -37.69 -26.30 -36.92
N SER A 9 -36.47 -25.94 -37.29
CA SER A 9 -35.25 -26.31 -36.57
C SER A 9 -35.42 -25.89 -35.11
N ASN A 10 -35.48 -26.89 -34.25
CA ASN A 10 -35.49 -26.78 -32.81
C ASN A 10 -34.17 -26.09 -32.43
N VAL A 11 -34.20 -24.77 -32.22
CA VAL A 11 -33.02 -24.03 -31.75
C VAL A 11 -32.87 -24.40 -30.29
N ASP A 12 -32.09 -25.46 -30.07
CA ASP A 12 -31.68 -25.94 -28.77
C ASP A 12 -31.18 -24.77 -27.92
N MET A 13 -31.96 -24.41 -26.91
CA MET A 13 -31.48 -23.69 -25.74
C MET A 13 -30.56 -24.62 -24.95
N ALA A 14 -29.33 -24.78 -25.44
CA ALA A 14 -28.26 -25.45 -24.72
C ALA A 14 -26.90 -24.91 -25.17
N ASN A 15 -26.76 -23.59 -25.25
CA ASN A 15 -25.42 -22.99 -25.16
C ASN A 15 -25.07 -22.88 -23.67
N GLU A 16 -24.85 -24.04 -23.05
CA GLU A 16 -23.99 -24.14 -21.87
C GLU A 16 -22.65 -23.54 -22.30
N SER A 17 -22.44 -22.28 -21.91
CA SER A 17 -21.12 -21.69 -21.84
C SER A 17 -20.33 -22.56 -20.87
N LYS A 18 -19.67 -23.60 -21.39
CA LYS A 18 -18.62 -24.33 -20.70
C LYS A 18 -17.45 -23.36 -20.51
N ILE A 19 -17.60 -22.51 -19.50
CA ILE A 19 -16.47 -21.85 -18.85
C ILE A 19 -15.55 -23.00 -18.44
N PRO A 20 -14.27 -23.01 -18.85
CA PRO A 20 -13.37 -24.08 -18.47
C PRO A 20 -13.36 -24.17 -16.95
N SER A 21 -13.87 -25.30 -16.44
CA SER A 21 -13.82 -25.71 -15.04
C SER A 21 -12.39 -26.09 -14.69
N ALA A 22 -11.47 -25.13 -14.81
CA ALA A 22 -10.21 -25.22 -14.10
C ALA A 22 -10.59 -25.26 -12.61
N GLN A 23 -10.55 -26.48 -12.05
CA GLN A 23 -10.85 -26.81 -10.65
C GLN A 23 -9.70 -26.40 -9.73
N SER A 24 -8.81 -25.54 -10.21
CA SER A 24 -7.68 -25.09 -9.44
C SER A 24 -7.34 -23.63 -9.67
N ILE A 25 -6.94 -22.98 -8.58
CA ILE A 25 -6.31 -21.66 -8.60
C ILE A 25 -4.87 -21.84 -8.15
N ASN A 26 -3.92 -21.41 -8.97
CA ASN A 26 -2.51 -21.35 -8.57
C ASN A 26 -2.27 -20.08 -7.75
N LEU A 27 -1.89 -20.25 -6.49
CA LEU A 27 -1.65 -19.18 -5.51
C LEU A 27 -0.20 -18.64 -5.56
N GLY A 28 0.64 -19.17 -6.45
CA GLY A 28 2.07 -18.93 -6.49
C GLY A 28 2.86 -19.95 -5.65
N ASN A 29 4.18 -20.01 -5.84
CA ASN A 29 5.09 -20.90 -5.12
C ASN A 29 4.68 -22.39 -5.13
N ASN A 30 4.18 -22.87 -6.28
CA ASN A 30 3.70 -24.24 -6.52
C ASN A 30 2.55 -24.67 -5.59
N GLN A 31 1.80 -23.72 -5.02
CA GLN A 31 0.59 -24.02 -4.25
C GLN A 31 -0.63 -23.93 -5.17
N GLU A 32 -1.38 -25.01 -5.22
CA GLU A 32 -2.60 -25.14 -6.00
C GLU A 32 -3.78 -25.32 -5.05
N LEU A 33 -4.75 -24.41 -5.12
CA LEU A 33 -5.98 -24.50 -4.37
C LEU A 33 -6.97 -25.33 -5.17
N ASP A 34 -7.26 -26.53 -4.71
CA ASP A 34 -8.34 -27.36 -5.25
C ASP A 34 -9.69 -26.73 -4.93
N LEU A 35 -10.53 -26.61 -5.97
CA LEU A 35 -11.87 -26.04 -5.91
C LEU A 35 -12.95 -27.12 -5.99
N SER A 36 -12.57 -28.40 -5.92
CA SER A 36 -13.50 -29.51 -5.89
C SER A 36 -14.44 -29.40 -4.67
N GLY A 37 -15.75 -29.48 -4.90
CA GLY A 37 -16.78 -29.34 -3.86
C GLY A 37 -17.37 -27.94 -3.67
N LEU A 38 -16.95 -26.93 -4.44
CA LEU A 38 -17.54 -25.60 -4.44
C LEU A 38 -18.59 -25.44 -5.56
N SER A 39 -19.60 -24.61 -5.32
CA SER A 39 -20.59 -24.25 -6.35
C SER A 39 -19.98 -23.33 -7.41
N GLU A 40 -20.53 -23.32 -8.63
CA GLU A 40 -20.02 -22.48 -9.73
C GLU A 40 -19.96 -20.99 -9.38
N ALA A 41 -20.92 -20.50 -8.60
CA ALA A 41 -20.93 -19.12 -8.09
C ALA A 41 -19.74 -18.84 -7.15
N GLN A 42 -19.38 -19.78 -6.27
CA GLN A 42 -18.24 -19.65 -5.36
C GLN A 42 -16.91 -19.75 -6.11
N ILE A 43 -16.83 -20.61 -7.13
CA ILE A 43 -15.66 -20.71 -7.99
C ILE A 43 -15.43 -19.40 -8.76
N ALA A 44 -16.50 -18.81 -9.32
CA ALA A 44 -16.42 -17.54 -10.01
C ALA A 44 -15.98 -16.41 -9.08
N GLU A 45 -16.55 -16.34 -7.87
CA GLU A 45 -16.18 -15.35 -6.86
C GLU A 45 -14.71 -15.49 -6.42
N LEU A 46 -14.24 -16.72 -6.13
CA LEU A 46 -12.84 -16.96 -5.74
C LEU A 46 -11.86 -16.61 -6.86
N LYS A 47 -12.20 -16.93 -8.12
CA LYS A 47 -11.38 -16.55 -9.27
C LYS A 47 -11.31 -15.03 -9.42
N MET A 48 -12.44 -14.34 -9.22
CA MET A 48 -12.50 -12.88 -9.25
C MET A 48 -11.68 -12.26 -8.11
N GLN A 49 -11.85 -12.72 -6.88
CA GLN A 49 -11.08 -12.25 -5.72
C GLN A 49 -9.59 -12.51 -5.88
N HIS A 50 -9.19 -13.68 -6.39
CA HIS A 50 -7.80 -13.98 -6.66
C HIS A 50 -7.21 -13.07 -7.75
N ALA A 51 -7.97 -12.84 -8.84
CA ALA A 51 -7.55 -11.92 -9.88
C ALA A 51 -7.38 -10.49 -9.34
N SER A 52 -8.36 -9.98 -8.59
CA SER A 52 -8.33 -8.67 -7.95
C SER A 52 -7.18 -8.54 -6.94
N GLY A 53 -6.97 -9.56 -6.11
CA GLY A 53 -5.87 -9.60 -5.14
C GLY A 53 -4.50 -9.55 -5.82
N ARG A 54 -4.30 -10.31 -6.90
CA ARG A 54 -3.05 -10.23 -7.67
C ARG A 54 -2.85 -8.86 -8.32
N LEU A 55 -3.89 -8.26 -8.90
CA LEU A 55 -3.80 -6.92 -9.48
C LEU A 55 -3.40 -5.90 -8.42
N SER A 56 -4.05 -5.93 -7.25
CA SER A 56 -3.69 -5.05 -6.12
C SER A 56 -2.24 -5.24 -5.65
N LEU A 57 -1.74 -6.47 -5.61
CA LEU A 57 -0.34 -6.74 -5.29
C LEU A 57 0.62 -6.19 -6.35
N MET A 58 0.28 -6.30 -7.63
CA MET A 58 1.08 -5.76 -8.74
C MET A 58 1.11 -4.23 -8.73
N ASP A 59 -0.04 -3.59 -8.48
CA ASP A 59 -0.15 -2.15 -8.33
C ASP A 59 0.70 -1.69 -7.15
N LYS A 60 0.62 -2.39 -6.02
CA LYS A 60 1.42 -2.08 -4.83
C LYS A 60 2.91 -2.24 -5.08
N ALA A 61 3.32 -3.30 -5.78
CA ALA A 61 4.71 -3.52 -6.15
C ALA A 61 5.23 -2.42 -7.09
N THR A 62 4.39 -1.95 -8.01
CA THR A 62 4.73 -0.86 -8.93
C THR A 62 4.87 0.47 -8.18
N GLU A 63 3.93 0.77 -7.28
CA GLU A 63 3.98 1.93 -6.39
C GLU A 63 5.28 1.92 -5.56
N MET A 64 5.59 0.79 -4.90
CA MET A 64 6.81 0.66 -4.11
C MET A 64 8.08 0.84 -4.94
N LYS A 65 8.12 0.30 -6.17
CA LYS A 65 9.27 0.47 -7.06
C LYS A 65 9.44 1.92 -7.49
N ALA A 66 8.34 2.62 -7.76
CA ALA A 66 8.36 4.05 -8.08
C ALA A 66 8.86 4.87 -6.88
N ASP A 67 8.38 4.58 -5.67
CA ASP A 67 8.81 5.22 -4.43
C ASP A 67 10.32 5.05 -4.19
N VAL A 68 10.84 3.84 -4.39
CA VAL A 68 12.29 3.56 -4.27
C VAL A 68 13.10 4.36 -5.29
N GLY A 69 12.64 4.43 -6.55
CA GLY A 69 13.31 5.24 -7.57
C GLY A 69 13.31 6.74 -7.25
N ALA A 70 12.19 7.26 -6.73
CA ALA A 70 12.09 8.65 -6.31
C ALA A 70 13.00 8.96 -5.10
N LEU A 71 13.09 8.03 -4.14
CA LEU A 71 13.97 8.14 -2.98
C LEU A 71 15.45 8.16 -3.40
N ASP A 72 15.86 7.27 -4.32
CA ASP A 72 17.23 7.21 -4.84
C ASP A 72 17.64 8.51 -5.53
N ALA A 73 16.78 9.05 -6.40
CA ALA A 73 17.00 10.35 -7.04
C ALA A 73 17.14 11.49 -6.01
N THR A 74 16.34 11.44 -4.94
CA THR A 74 16.40 12.42 -3.85
C THR A 74 17.74 12.32 -3.08
N LEU A 75 18.18 11.10 -2.77
CA LEU A 75 19.45 10.83 -2.10
C LEU A 75 20.66 11.28 -2.94
N ALA A 76 20.61 11.04 -4.25
CA ALA A 76 21.64 11.52 -5.18
C ALA A 76 21.75 13.05 -5.15
N SER A 77 20.61 13.76 -5.19
CA SER A 77 20.56 15.23 -5.10
C SER A 77 21.11 15.76 -3.77
N PHE A 78 20.74 15.15 -2.65
CA PHE A 78 21.27 15.56 -1.34
C PHE A 78 22.78 15.33 -1.21
N THR A 79 23.28 14.24 -1.78
CA THR A 79 24.71 13.94 -1.83
C THR A 79 25.45 14.97 -2.68
N GLU A 80 24.93 15.31 -3.86
CA GLU A 80 25.51 16.32 -4.73
C GLU A 80 25.56 17.71 -4.08
N GLN A 81 24.47 18.13 -3.42
CA GLN A 81 24.43 19.39 -2.69
C GLN A 81 25.42 19.42 -1.52
N THR A 82 25.56 18.29 -0.81
CA THR A 82 26.52 18.16 0.29
C THR A 82 27.97 18.17 -0.21
N ALA A 83 28.23 17.54 -1.36
CA ALA A 83 29.54 17.57 -2.01
C ALA A 83 29.89 19.01 -2.42
N LYS A 84 28.99 19.73 -3.09
CA LYS A 84 29.17 21.15 -3.45
C LYS A 84 29.41 22.04 -2.23
N ALA A 85 28.70 21.80 -1.12
CA ALA A 85 28.94 22.52 0.12
C ALA A 85 30.35 22.23 0.65
N THR A 86 30.78 20.97 0.63
CA THR A 86 32.13 20.56 1.05
C THR A 86 33.22 21.20 0.18
N ASP A 87 33.04 21.21 -1.14
CA ASP A 87 33.99 21.79 -2.10
C ASP A 87 34.16 23.30 -1.92
N THR A 88 33.10 23.99 -1.47
CA THR A 88 33.13 25.42 -1.14
C THR A 88 33.62 25.71 0.27
N GLY A 89 34.08 24.68 1.00
CA GLY A 89 34.52 24.78 2.39
C GLY A 89 33.38 25.05 3.38
N SER A 90 32.13 24.91 2.93
CA SER A 90 30.93 25.13 3.73
C SER A 90 30.42 23.84 4.34
N SER A 91 29.82 23.97 5.52
CA SER A 91 29.20 22.84 6.20
C SER A 91 27.70 22.78 5.91
N ALA A 92 27.20 21.65 5.44
CA ALA A 92 25.80 21.42 5.13
C ALA A 92 25.22 20.22 5.90
N THR A 93 23.94 20.30 6.24
CA THR A 93 23.18 19.18 6.82
C THR A 93 21.78 19.22 6.28
N ILE A 94 21.41 18.15 5.60
CA ILE A 94 20.12 17.93 4.98
C ILE A 94 19.42 16.85 5.79
N THR A 95 18.24 17.16 6.31
CA THR A 95 17.37 16.23 7.02
C THR A 95 16.08 16.06 6.22
N HIS A 96 15.71 14.82 5.90
CA HIS A 96 14.49 14.52 5.16
C HIS A 96 13.74 13.34 5.82
N SER A 97 12.42 13.42 5.90
CA SER A 97 11.54 12.36 6.39
C SER A 97 10.45 12.14 5.36
N GLN A 98 10.33 10.93 4.85
CA GLN A 98 9.28 10.54 3.91
C GLN A 98 8.52 9.35 4.48
N THR A 99 7.20 9.40 4.44
CA THR A 99 6.34 8.26 4.72
C THR A 99 5.88 7.69 3.39
N SER A 100 6.18 6.42 3.14
CA SER A 100 5.78 5.70 1.94
C SER A 100 5.06 4.40 2.30
N SER A 101 4.64 3.69 1.26
CA SER A 101 3.92 2.43 1.35
C SER A 101 4.67 1.30 2.06
N ILE A 102 5.99 1.41 2.21
CA ILE A 102 6.85 0.47 2.94
C ILE A 102 7.14 0.92 4.38
N GLY A 103 6.83 2.16 4.75
CA GLY A 103 7.10 2.72 6.08
C GLY A 103 7.63 4.15 6.06
N ARG A 104 8.12 4.61 7.22
CA ARG A 104 8.74 5.93 7.36
C ARG A 104 10.25 5.83 7.20
N THR A 105 10.79 6.56 6.25
CA THR A 105 12.22 6.69 6.01
C THR A 105 12.69 8.06 6.47
N GLU A 106 13.69 8.08 7.33
CA GLU A 106 14.36 9.31 7.76
C GLU A 106 15.82 9.28 7.31
N ILE A 107 16.26 10.39 6.72
CA ILE A 107 17.56 10.55 6.10
C ILE A 107 18.22 11.79 6.68
N VAL A 108 19.48 11.66 7.09
CA VAL A 108 20.35 12.78 7.48
C VAL A 108 21.64 12.67 6.68
N ILE A 109 21.93 13.67 5.84
CA ILE A 109 23.15 13.72 5.01
C ILE A 109 23.84 15.04 5.30
N GLY A 110 25.17 15.03 5.44
CA GLY A 110 25.92 16.24 5.68
C GLY A 110 27.36 15.98 6.05
N ASN A 111 28.17 17.02 5.96
CA ASN A 111 29.58 17.04 6.37
C ASN A 111 29.79 17.70 7.75
N THR A 112 28.72 17.94 8.51
CA THR A 112 28.79 18.43 9.90
C THR A 112 28.85 17.28 10.90
N ASP A 113 29.33 17.57 12.12
CA ASP A 113 29.25 16.65 13.26
C ASP A 113 27.81 16.22 13.60
N LYS A 114 26.83 17.10 13.34
CA LYS A 114 25.41 16.79 13.53
C LYS A 114 24.95 15.70 12.57
N ALA A 115 25.36 15.75 11.31
CA ALA A 115 25.11 14.70 10.34
C ALA A 115 25.88 13.41 10.67
N ALA A 116 27.15 13.53 11.07
CA ALA A 116 27.96 12.39 11.52
C ALA A 116 27.36 11.67 12.74
N SER A 117 26.69 12.41 13.62
CA SER A 117 26.01 11.84 14.79
C SER A 117 24.76 11.02 14.46
N GLY A 118 24.26 11.09 13.22
CA GLY A 118 23.14 10.27 12.73
C GLY A 118 21.85 10.38 13.55
N LYS A 119 21.65 11.47 14.31
CA LYS A 119 20.50 11.61 15.21
C LYS A 119 19.21 11.84 14.40
N LEU A 120 18.46 10.76 14.22
CA LEU A 120 17.12 10.72 13.61
C LEU A 120 16.06 11.36 14.52
N SER A 121 14.89 11.69 13.96
CA SER A 121 13.79 12.36 14.66
C SER A 121 13.28 11.53 15.85
N ARG A 122 12.69 12.20 16.84
CA ARG A 122 12.13 11.55 18.04
C ARG A 122 11.10 10.46 17.72
N SER A 123 10.37 10.59 16.62
CA SER A 123 9.38 9.59 16.19
C SER A 123 10.03 8.29 15.69
N ALA A 124 11.26 8.33 15.18
CA ALA A 124 11.99 7.12 14.79
C ALA A 124 12.53 6.32 15.98
N LYS A 125 12.57 6.91 17.19
CA LYS A 125 12.99 6.25 18.42
C LYS A 125 11.85 5.55 19.18
N GLY A 126 10.64 5.55 18.64
CA GLY A 126 9.47 4.94 19.29
C GLY A 126 8.97 5.72 20.51
N GLU A 127 9.30 7.01 20.63
CA GLU A 127 8.74 7.86 21.68
C GLU A 127 7.28 8.19 21.34
N GLU A 128 6.36 7.76 22.22
CA GLU A 128 4.92 8.01 22.09
C GLU A 128 4.62 9.50 21.93
N ASP A 129 3.74 9.82 20.98
CA ASP A 129 3.30 11.17 20.72
C ASP A 129 2.46 11.69 21.91
N ARG A 130 3.13 12.39 22.83
CA ARG A 130 2.52 12.96 24.05
C ARG A 130 1.46 14.01 23.76
N THR A 131 1.30 14.42 22.50
CA THR A 131 0.27 15.36 22.06
C THR A 131 -1.13 14.87 22.43
N VAL A 132 -1.41 13.56 22.28
CA VAL A 132 -2.72 12.98 22.64
C VAL A 132 -2.97 13.03 24.15
N LEU A 133 -1.94 12.78 24.95
CA LEU A 133 -2.03 12.84 26.42
C LEU A 133 -2.24 14.28 26.90
N ILE A 134 -1.55 15.26 26.31
CA ILE A 134 -1.71 16.68 26.63
C ILE A 134 -3.12 17.17 26.28
N VAL A 135 -3.62 16.83 25.08
CA VAL A 135 -4.99 17.17 24.66
C VAL A 135 -6.02 16.53 25.59
N GLY A 136 -5.81 15.28 26.00
CA GLY A 136 -6.67 14.60 26.97
C GLY A 136 -6.73 15.33 28.32
N ILE A 137 -5.58 15.75 28.85
CA ILE A 137 -5.52 16.51 30.11
C ILE A 137 -6.24 17.85 29.99
N ILE A 138 -6.05 18.58 28.88
CA ILE A 138 -6.71 19.87 28.65
C ILE A 138 -8.24 19.68 28.56
N ALA A 139 -8.71 18.66 27.84
CA ALA A 139 -10.13 18.38 27.72
C ALA A 139 -10.78 18.11 29.09
N VAL A 140 -10.13 17.29 29.93
CA VAL A 140 -10.61 17.02 31.29
C VAL A 140 -10.60 18.27 32.16
N ALA A 141 -9.54 19.09 32.08
CA ALA A 141 -9.46 20.34 32.83
C ALA A 141 -10.58 21.32 32.47
N VAL A 142 -10.91 21.46 31.18
CA VAL A 142 -12.02 22.31 30.72
C VAL A 142 -13.36 21.82 31.27
N ILE A 143 -13.60 20.51 31.26
CA ILE A 143 -14.83 19.93 31.81
C ILE A 143 -14.92 20.22 33.31
N VAL A 144 -13.85 20.01 34.07
CA VAL A 144 -13.82 20.28 35.52
C VAL A 144 -14.08 21.76 35.83
N VAL A 145 -13.45 22.68 35.08
CA VAL A 145 -13.68 24.13 35.26
C VAL A 145 -15.12 24.50 34.91
N ALA A 146 -15.69 23.96 33.84
CA ALA A 146 -17.08 24.21 33.46
C ALA A 146 -18.08 23.71 34.52
N PHE A 147 -17.83 22.53 35.11
CA PHE A 147 -18.64 22.00 36.20
C PHE A 147 -18.52 22.80 37.50
N LEU A 148 -17.34 23.35 37.81
CA LEU A 148 -17.14 24.21 38.99
C LEU A 148 -17.68 25.63 38.80
N ALA A 149 -17.74 26.13 37.56
CA ALA A 149 -18.24 27.47 37.26
C ALA A 149 -19.77 27.55 37.17
N TRP A 150 -20.45 26.42 36.91
CA TRP A 150 -21.91 26.32 36.84
C TRP A 150 -22.55 25.48 37.95
N GLY A 151 -21.73 24.95 38.88
CA GLY A 151 -22.16 24.22 40.07
C GLY A 151 -22.31 25.10 41.30
#